data_AF-A0A7K4LJZ6-F1
#
_entry.id   AF-A0A7K4LJZ6-F1
#
_cell.length_a   1.000
_cell.length_b   1.000
_cell.length_c   1.000
_cell.angle_alpha   90.00
_cell.angle_beta   90.00
_cell.angle_gamma   90.00
#
_symmetry.space_group_name_H-M   'P 1'
#
loop_
_entity.id
_entity.type
_entity.pdbx_description
1 polymer ?
#
loop_
_entity_poly.entity_id
_entity_poly.type
_entity_poly.pdbx_seq_one_letter_code
_entity_poly.pdbx_strand_id
1 'polypeptide(L)' 'SFRRAKLFKGRKLHGDVEIRVEQAQFSELSLVASTTGALTVTIDSPRGGTRCVLGGSPLVLGGGP' A
#
# COMPACT_ATOMS: atom_id res chain seq x y z
N SER A 1 -8.48 9.95 -13.43
CA SER A 1 -8.06 8.87 -12.53
C SER A 1 -6.76 8.27 -13.01
N PHE A 2 -5.64 8.54 -12.31
CA PHE A 2 -4.34 7.90 -12.60
C PHE A 2 -4.27 6.57 -11.85
N ARG A 3 -4.04 5.46 -12.55
CA ARG A 3 -3.87 4.13 -11.91
C ARG A 3 -2.39 3.83 -11.67
N ARG A 4 -1.92 4.03 -10.43
CA ARG A 4 -0.51 3.83 -10.05
C ARG A 4 0.00 2.44 -10.41
N ALA A 5 -0.81 1.40 -10.20
CA ALA A 5 -0.43 0.02 -10.55
C ALA A 5 -0.03 -0.17 -12.03
N LYS A 6 -0.63 0.59 -12.96
CA LYS A 6 -0.28 0.51 -14.39
C LYS A 6 1.10 1.11 -14.68
N LEU A 7 1.49 2.15 -13.94
CA LEU A 7 2.79 2.81 -14.08
C LEU A 7 3.95 1.91 -13.64
N PHE A 8 3.72 1.07 -12.63
CA PHE A 8 4.76 0.21 -12.05
C PHE A 8 4.78 -1.21 -12.62
N LYS A 9 3.88 -1.54 -13.55
CA LYS A 9 3.84 -2.88 -14.16
C LYS A 9 5.16 -3.18 -14.88
N GLY A 10 5.82 -4.27 -14.46
CA GLY A 10 7.10 -4.71 -15.03
C GLY A 10 8.32 -3.90 -14.57
N ARG A 11 8.14 -2.92 -13.66
CA ARG A 11 9.25 -2.16 -13.07
C ARG A 11 9.85 -2.95 -11.91
N LYS A 12 11.17 -2.92 -11.81
CA LYS A 12 11.93 -3.51 -10.70
C LYS A 12 12.80 -2.43 -10.05
N LEU A 13 12.92 -2.49 -8.73
CA LEU A 13 13.87 -1.69 -7.96
C LEU A 13 15.22 -2.42 -7.97
N HIS A 14 16.32 -1.70 -8.26
CA HIS A 14 17.68 -2.27 -8.43
C HIS A 14 17.83 -3.44 -9.43
N GLY A 15 16.83 -3.66 -10.28
CA GLY A 15 16.85 -4.67 -11.35
C GLY A 15 16.33 -6.06 -10.94
N ASP A 16 16.19 -6.33 -9.65
CA ASP A 16 15.81 -7.65 -9.11
C ASP A 16 14.60 -7.60 -8.18
N VAL A 17 14.36 -6.49 -7.47
CA VAL A 17 13.24 -6.36 -6.54
C VAL A 17 11.95 -6.00 -7.27
N GLU A 18 10.95 -6.87 -7.21
CA GLU A 18 9.62 -6.60 -7.78
C GLU A 18 8.88 -5.50 -7.01
N ILE A 19 8.21 -4.60 -7.74
CA ILE A 19 7.38 -3.55 -7.15
C ILE A 19 5.94 -4.02 -7.07
N ARG A 20 5.39 -4.11 -5.86
CA ARG A 20 3.96 -4.35 -5.61
C ARG A 20 3.27 -3.04 -5.27
N VAL A 21 2.18 -2.73 -5.98
CA VAL A 21 1.38 -1.52 -5.75
C VAL A 21 0.02 -1.92 -5.19
N GLU A 22 -0.20 -1.56 -3.93
CA GLU A 22 -1.50 -1.64 -3.26
C GLU A 22 -2.14 -0.25 -3.28
N GLN A 23 -3.32 -0.12 -3.87
CA GLN A 23 -4.05 1.15 -3.95
C GLN A 23 -5.39 1.01 -3.26
N ALA A 24 -5.67 1.93 -2.34
CA ALA A 24 -6.92 2.02 -1.59
C ALA A 24 -7.32 3.51 -1.43
N GLN A 25 -8.60 3.77 -1.15
CA GLN A 25 -9.06 5.09 -0.73
C GLN A 25 -8.74 5.31 0.75
N PHE A 26 -8.67 6.58 1.19
CA PHE A 26 -8.41 6.88 2.60
C PHE A 26 -9.49 6.31 3.54
N SER A 27 -10.74 6.28 3.10
CA SER A 27 -11.87 5.68 3.82
C SER A 27 -11.74 4.17 4.03
N GLU A 28 -10.87 3.50 3.27
CA GLU A 28 -10.62 2.06 3.34
C GLU A 28 -9.43 1.73 4.24
N LEU A 29 -8.73 2.71 4.82
CA LEU A 29 -7.48 2.50 5.55
C LEU A 29 -7.63 2.68 7.06
N SER A 30 -7.00 1.79 7.82
CA SER A 30 -6.71 1.95 9.25
C SER A 30 -5.27 1.52 9.52
N LEU A 31 -4.59 2.15 10.49
CA LEU A 31 -3.21 1.80 10.80
C LEU A 31 -2.93 1.84 12.30
N VAL A 32 -1.99 1.01 12.73
CA VAL A 32 -1.44 0.98 14.09
C VAL A 32 0.08 1.07 13.97
N ALA A 33 0.68 2.06 14.61
CA ALA A 33 2.12 2.23 14.68
C ALA A 33 2.59 2.14 16.14
N SER A 34 3.78 1.57 16.35
CA SER A 34 4.40 1.41 17.66
C SER A 34 5.73 2.16 17.71
N THR A 35 6.13 2.57 18.91
CA THR A 35 7.42 3.24 19.16
C THR A 35 8.63 2.35 18.91
N THR A 36 8.42 1.03 18.84
CA THR A 36 9.45 0.03 18.52
C THR A 36 9.66 -0.15 17.01
N GLY A 37 8.96 0.63 16.17
CA GLY A 37 9.11 0.62 14.72
C GLY A 37 8.18 -0.33 13.98
N ALA A 38 7.32 -1.08 14.67
CA ALA A 38 6.30 -1.87 13.99
C ALA A 38 5.15 -0.97 13.51
N LEU A 39 4.76 -1.14 12.26
CA LEU A 39 3.59 -0.51 11.63
C LEU A 39 2.69 -1.63 11.09
N THR A 40 1.39 -1.52 11.24
CA THR A 40 0.41 -2.39 10.60
C THR A 40 -0.60 -1.51 9.89
N VAL A 41 -0.89 -1.82 8.63
CA VAL A 41 -1.91 -1.13 7.84
C VAL A 41 -2.97 -2.13 7.44
N THR A 42 -4.20 -1.83 7.82
CA THR A 42 -5.41 -2.58 7.45
C THR A 42 -6.11 -1.85 6.32
N ILE A 43 -6.42 -2.58 5.26
CA ILE A 43 -7.18 -2.12 4.10
C ILE A 43 -8.51 -2.86 4.12
N ASP A 44 -9.61 -2.16 4.31
CA ASP A 44 -10.95 -2.71 4.26
C ASP A 44 -11.68 -2.22 3.01
N SER A 45 -11.67 -3.05 1.97
CA SER A 45 -12.29 -2.69 0.70
C SER A 45 -13.73 -3.21 0.65
N PRO A 46 -14.72 -2.37 0.29
CA PRO A 46 -16.13 -2.76 0.20
C PRO A 46 -16.40 -3.87 -0.83
N ARG A 47 -15.44 -4.18 -1.71
CA ARG A 47 -15.55 -5.26 -2.71
C ARG A 47 -14.45 -6.33 -2.57
N GLY A 48 -13.44 -6.10 -1.75
CA GLY A 48 -12.24 -6.95 -1.64
C GLY A 48 -12.04 -7.60 -0.27
N GLY A 49 -12.87 -7.26 0.72
CA GLY A 49 -12.69 -7.69 2.11
C GLY A 49 -11.51 -7.00 2.79
N THR A 50 -11.19 -7.46 3.99
CA THR A 50 -10.15 -6.86 4.84
C THR A 50 -8.79 -7.53 4.62
N ARG A 51 -7.75 -6.72 4.36
CA ARG A 51 -6.35 -7.15 4.19
C ARG A 51 -5.47 -6.41 5.18
N CYS A 52 -4.59 -7.13 5.88
CA CYS A 52 -3.59 -6.53 6.76
C CYS A 52 -2.19 -6.62 6.14
N VAL A 53 -1.44 -5.53 6.20
CA VAL A 53 -0.07 -5.41 5.69
C VAL A 53 0.83 -4.98 6.83
N LEU A 54 1.89 -5.75 7.09
CA LEU A 54 2.92 -5.40 8.08
C LEU A 54 3.95 -4.43 7.48
N GLY A 55 4.36 -3.49 8.32
CA GLY A 55 5.26 -2.39 8.05
C GLY A 55 6.69 -2.87 7.83
N GLY A 56 6.99 -3.12 6.56
CA GLY A 56 8.32 -3.27 5.96
C GLY A 56 8.27 -3.05 4.43
N SER A 57 7.06 -2.78 3.91
CA SER A 57 6.79 -2.47 2.50
C SER A 57 6.50 -0.97 2.42
N PRO A 58 7.10 -0.20 1.50
CA PRO A 58 6.82 1.23 1.37
C PRO A 58 5.40 1.43 0.85
N LEU A 59 4.45 1.64 1.76
CA LEU A 59 3.11 2.10 1.43
C LEU A 59 3.18 3.62 1.20
N VAL A 60 3.31 4.02 -0.06
CA VAL A 60 3.21 5.43 -0.42
C VAL A 60 1.74 5.84 -0.37
N LEU A 61 1.31 6.41 0.75
CA LEU A 61 0.02 7.09 0.93
C LEU A 61 0.00 8.36 0.08
N GLY A 62 -0.12 8.21 -1.24
CA GLY A 62 -0.32 9.38 -2.08
C GLY A 62 -1.78 9.81 -1.98
N GLY A 63 -2.06 10.79 -1.14
CA GLY A 63 -3.25 11.62 -1.27
C GLY A 63 -3.18 12.38 -2.59
N GLY A 64 -4.15 12.13 -3.47
CA GLY A 64 -4.57 13.14 -4.45
C GLY A 64 -5.79 13.86 -3.88
N PRO A 65 -6.12 15.06 -4.39
CA PRO A 65 -7.33 15.79 -3.98
C PRO A 65 -8.60 14.95 -4.17
#